data_AF-A0A965INE7-F1
#
_entry.id   AF-A0A965INE7-F1
#
_cell.length_a   1.000
_cell.length_b   1.000
_cell.length_c   1.000
_cell.angle_alpha   90.00
_cell.angle_beta   90.00
_cell.angle_gamma   90.00
#
_symmetry.space_group_name_H-M   'P 1'
#
loop_
_entity.id
_entity.type
_entity.pdbx_description
1 polymer ?
#
loop_
_entity_poly.entity_id
_entity_poly.type
_entity_poly.pdbx_seq_one_letter_code
_entity_poly.pdbx_strand_id
1 'polypeptide(L)'
;MTHAEAINMVRGKRNASRRKIGNNTYAEILHDGSVGIMLHSTYVVKIHPDNTRTLNSGGWQTLTTKDRINQYSPVRVYQRKFEWFVTINNKEYPFIDNMVV
;
A
#
# COMPACT_ATOMS: atom_id res chain seq x y z
N MET A 1 6.43 0.35 -7.88
CA MET A 1 6.68 1.76 -7.50
C MET A 1 7.74 1.79 -6.41
N THR A 2 8.75 2.64 -6.56
CA THR A 2 9.78 2.94 -5.55
C THR A 2 9.34 4.07 -4.62
N HIS A 3 10.05 4.28 -3.51
CA HIS A 3 9.82 5.40 -2.60
C HIS A 3 9.94 6.77 -3.29
N ALA A 4 10.97 6.95 -4.11
CA ALA A 4 11.19 8.20 -4.85
C ALA A 4 10.06 8.49 -5.85
N GLU A 5 9.58 7.46 -6.57
CA GLU A 5 8.41 7.58 -7.46
C GLU A 5 7.15 7.96 -6.67
N ALA A 6 6.95 7.37 -5.49
CA ALA A 6 5.83 7.66 -4.62
C ALA A 6 5.86 9.12 -4.12
N ILE A 7 7.03 9.63 -3.72
CA ILE A 7 7.21 11.04 -3.36
C ILE A 7 6.87 11.95 -4.54
N ASN A 8 7.38 11.65 -5.73
CA ASN A 8 7.14 12.46 -6.92
C ASN A 8 5.65 12.50 -7.29
N MET A 9 4.94 11.37 -7.15
CA MET A 9 3.48 11.28 -7.33
C MET A 9 2.74 12.24 -6.39
N VAL A 10 3.13 12.29 -5.12
CA VAL A 10 2.49 13.14 -4.10
C VAL A 10 2.82 14.62 -4.31
N ARG A 11 4.12 14.97 -4.40
CA ARG A 11 4.56 16.36 -4.52
C ARG A 11 4.00 17.04 -5.76
N GLY A 12 4.10 16.38 -6.91
CA GLY A 12 3.73 16.96 -8.20
C GLY A 12 4.30 18.38 -8.40
N LYS A 13 3.57 19.23 -9.12
CA LYS A 13 4.00 20.63 -9.37
C LYS A 13 3.81 21.57 -8.18
N ARG A 14 2.92 21.23 -7.24
CA ARG A 14 2.52 22.10 -6.12
C ARG A 14 3.31 21.83 -4.83
N ASN A 15 4.25 20.88 -4.87
CA ASN A 15 4.97 20.39 -3.70
C ASN A 15 4.01 20.00 -2.55
N ALA A 16 2.91 19.31 -2.88
CA ALA A 16 1.92 18.91 -1.90
C ALA A 16 2.44 17.79 -1.00
N SER A 17 1.94 17.71 0.23
CA SER A 17 2.18 16.59 1.15
C SER A 17 1.15 15.46 1.03
N ARG A 18 0.00 15.72 0.37
CA ARG A 18 -1.08 14.77 0.17
C ARG A 18 -1.76 14.95 -1.19
N ARG A 19 -2.16 13.85 -1.81
CA ARG A 19 -2.84 13.82 -3.10
C ARG A 19 -3.92 12.76 -3.16
N LYS A 20 -5.08 13.09 -3.75
CA LYS A 20 -6.09 12.09 -4.10
C LYS A 20 -5.62 11.30 -5.33
N ILE A 21 -5.58 9.98 -5.22
CA ILE A 21 -5.05 9.08 -6.26
C ILE A 21 -6.07 8.05 -6.75
N GLY A 22 -7.25 8.01 -6.12
CA GLY A 22 -8.34 7.14 -6.52
C GLY A 22 -9.60 7.39 -5.70
N ASN A 23 -10.64 6.56 -5.93
CA ASN A 23 -11.85 6.64 -5.13
C ASN A 23 -11.54 6.26 -3.67
N ASN A 24 -11.91 7.12 -2.73
CA ASN A 24 -11.60 7.01 -1.31
C ASN A 24 -10.11 6.73 -1.01
N THR A 25 -9.21 7.08 -1.94
CA THR A 25 -7.78 6.73 -1.86
C THR A 25 -6.91 7.98 -1.96
N TYR A 26 -6.02 8.14 -1.00
CA TYR A 26 -5.06 9.24 -0.92
C TYR A 26 -3.64 8.69 -0.80
N ALA A 27 -2.67 9.39 -1.36
CA ALA A 27 -1.26 9.20 -1.08
C ALA A 27 -0.77 10.39 -0.25
N GLU A 28 -0.01 10.12 0.79
CA GLU A 28 0.46 11.12 1.75
C GLU A 28 1.92 10.85 2.15
N ILE A 29 2.73 11.90 2.19
CA ILE A 29 4.08 11.84 2.75
C ILE A 29 3.95 12.00 4.26
N LEU A 30 4.35 10.97 5.00
CA LEU A 30 4.26 10.90 6.45
C LEU A 30 5.48 11.57 7.11
N HIS A 31 5.37 11.82 8.42
CA HIS A 31 6.41 12.51 9.19
C HIS A 31 7.75 11.74 9.25
N ASP A 32 7.70 10.43 9.12
CA ASP A 32 8.87 9.53 9.08
C ASP A 32 9.51 9.45 7.68
N GLY A 33 9.00 10.23 6.72
CA GLY A 33 9.45 10.24 5.34
C GLY A 33 8.87 9.11 4.49
N SER A 34 8.08 8.19 5.05
CA SER A 34 7.39 7.16 4.27
C SER A 34 6.24 7.76 3.45
N VAL A 35 5.80 7.02 2.43
CA VAL A 35 4.59 7.39 1.66
C VAL A 35 3.48 6.41 1.97
N GLY A 36 2.42 6.91 2.61
CA GLY A 36 1.23 6.16 2.94
C GLY A 36 0.17 6.23 1.84
N ILE A 37 -0.28 5.08 1.37
CA ILE A 37 -1.48 4.93 0.53
C ILE A 37 -2.65 4.64 1.46
N MET A 38 -3.49 5.63 1.69
CA MET A 38 -4.65 5.56 2.56
C MET A 38 -5.91 5.23 1.76
N LEU A 39 -6.60 4.15 2.11
CA LEU A 39 -7.95 3.83 1.66
C LEU A 39 -8.92 4.05 2.82
N HIS A 40 -9.92 4.93 2.63
CA HIS A 40 -10.78 5.46 3.70
C HIS A 40 -9.95 6.09 4.83
N SER A 41 -9.65 5.34 5.88
CA SER A 41 -8.87 5.78 7.05
C SER A 41 -7.72 4.82 7.40
N THR A 42 -7.41 3.87 6.52
CA THR A 42 -6.37 2.86 6.73
C THR A 42 -5.25 3.05 5.72
N TYR A 43 -4.01 3.11 6.19
CA TYR A 43 -2.83 3.04 5.32
C TYR A 43 -2.62 1.62 4.82
N VAL A 44 -3.22 1.30 3.68
CA VAL A 44 -3.20 -0.07 3.15
C VAL A 44 -1.84 -0.50 2.61
N VAL A 45 -1.05 0.48 2.16
CA VAL A 45 0.35 0.32 1.81
C VAL A 45 1.12 1.50 2.39
N LYS A 46 2.21 1.23 3.12
CA LYS A 46 3.23 2.24 3.44
C LYS A 46 4.51 1.89 2.71
N ILE A 47 5.07 2.85 1.99
CA ILE A 47 6.34 2.68 1.26
C ILE A 47 7.41 3.41 2.04
N HIS A 48 8.37 2.65 2.58
CA HIS A 48 9.44 3.17 3.41
C HIS A 48 10.60 3.73 2.59
N PRO A 49 11.45 4.60 3.16
CA PRO A 49 12.62 5.15 2.46
C PRO A 49 13.60 4.11 1.92
N ASP A 50 13.67 2.92 2.54
CA ASP A 50 14.49 1.78 2.10
C ASP A 50 13.83 0.94 0.99
N ASN A 51 12.67 1.37 0.48
CA ASN A 51 11.81 0.66 -0.47
C ASN A 51 11.13 -0.61 0.06
N THR A 52 11.21 -0.91 1.35
CA THR A 52 10.32 -1.92 1.95
C THR A 52 8.89 -1.38 2.02
N ARG A 53 7.91 -2.28 2.15
CA ARG A 53 6.51 -1.89 2.27
C ARG A 53 5.84 -2.57 3.44
N THR A 54 5.03 -1.81 4.17
CA THR A 54 4.07 -2.40 5.11
C THR A 54 2.72 -2.52 4.44
N LEU A 55 2.14 -3.72 4.46
CA LEU A 55 0.79 -3.99 3.96
C LEU A 55 -0.19 -4.12 5.11
N ASN A 56 -1.37 -3.53 4.98
CA ASN A 56 -2.39 -3.57 6.02
C ASN A 56 -3.78 -3.54 5.39
N SER A 57 -4.70 -4.39 5.86
CA SER A 57 -6.11 -4.35 5.46
C SER A 57 -6.97 -3.51 6.41
N GLY A 58 -6.46 -3.20 7.60
CA GLY A 58 -7.19 -2.53 8.68
C GLY A 58 -8.35 -3.38 9.20
N GLY A 59 -8.24 -4.71 9.14
CA GLY A 59 -9.32 -5.66 9.42
C GLY A 59 -10.35 -5.83 8.30
N TRP A 60 -10.22 -5.10 7.17
CA TRP A 60 -11.19 -5.14 6.06
C TRP A 60 -10.62 -5.86 4.83
N GLN A 61 -10.74 -7.18 4.80
CA GLN A 61 -10.33 -8.03 3.66
C GLN A 61 -11.34 -8.02 2.50
N THR A 62 -11.57 -6.83 1.93
CA THR A 62 -12.49 -6.62 0.80
C THR A 62 -11.78 -6.59 -0.55
N LEU A 63 -12.53 -6.77 -1.64
CA LEU A 63 -11.99 -6.66 -3.00
C LEU A 63 -11.29 -5.32 -3.26
N THR A 64 -11.87 -4.20 -2.78
CA THR A 64 -11.28 -2.86 -2.94
C THR A 64 -9.96 -2.72 -2.18
N THR A 65 -9.88 -3.25 -0.96
CA THR A 65 -8.63 -3.25 -0.18
C THR A 65 -7.55 -4.04 -0.91
N LYS A 66 -7.89 -5.22 -1.45
CA LYS A 66 -6.98 -6.07 -2.22
C LYS A 66 -6.49 -5.38 -3.49
N ASP A 67 -7.39 -4.75 -4.23
CA ASP A 67 -7.11 -4.01 -5.44
C ASP A 67 -6.10 -2.88 -5.17
N ARG A 68 -6.30 -2.10 -4.11
CA ARG A 68 -5.36 -1.03 -3.72
C ARG A 68 -4.01 -1.56 -3.26
N ILE A 69 -3.98 -2.64 -2.49
CA ILE A 69 -2.71 -3.27 -2.10
C ILE A 69 -1.96 -3.73 -3.36
N ASN A 70 -2.61 -4.45 -4.27
CA ASN A 70 -1.98 -4.95 -5.50
C ASN A 70 -1.54 -3.83 -6.45
N GLN A 71 -2.25 -2.69 -6.46
CA GLN A 71 -1.92 -1.56 -7.32
C GLN A 71 -0.64 -0.85 -6.88
N TYR A 72 -0.40 -0.73 -5.56
CA TYR A 72 0.69 0.07 -5.00
C TYR A 72 1.80 -0.76 -4.33
N SER A 73 1.67 -2.08 -4.35
CA SER A 73 2.67 -3.03 -3.84
C SER A 73 3.26 -3.85 -5.00
N PRO A 74 4.55 -4.23 -4.97
CA PRO A 74 5.10 -5.15 -5.96
C PRO A 74 4.68 -6.60 -5.73
N VAL A 75 4.18 -6.94 -4.54
CA VAL A 75 3.72 -8.29 -4.22
C VAL A 75 2.24 -8.43 -4.53
N ARG A 76 1.85 -9.65 -4.93
CA ARG A 76 0.47 -9.96 -5.26
C ARG A 76 -0.24 -10.56 -4.06
N VAL A 77 -1.27 -9.89 -3.60
CA VAL A 77 -2.27 -10.40 -2.65
C VAL A 77 -3.44 -11.00 -3.42
N TYR A 78 -3.81 -12.23 -3.08
CA TYR A 78 -4.94 -12.93 -3.67
C TYR A 78 -5.73 -13.67 -2.58
N GLN A 79 -6.88 -14.21 -2.95
CA GLN A 79 -7.78 -14.87 -2.01
C GLN A 79 -8.09 -16.29 -2.47
N ARG A 80 -8.12 -17.23 -1.53
CA ARG A 80 -8.55 -18.62 -1.74
C ARG A 80 -9.33 -19.08 -0.52
N LYS A 81 -10.53 -19.64 -0.72
CA LYS A 81 -11.42 -20.11 0.36
C LYS A 81 -11.63 -19.05 1.46
N PHE A 82 -11.91 -17.82 1.05
CA PHE A 82 -12.09 -16.64 1.92
C PHE A 82 -10.84 -16.12 2.62
N GLU A 83 -9.73 -16.85 2.63
CA GLU A 83 -8.46 -16.42 3.22
C GLU A 83 -7.56 -15.70 2.22
N TRP A 84 -6.81 -14.71 2.69
CA TRP A 84 -5.88 -13.94 1.88
C TRP A 84 -4.46 -14.48 1.99
N PHE A 85 -3.77 -14.50 0.86
CA PHE A 85 -2.40 -14.95 0.71
C PHE A 85 -1.62 -13.91 -0.07
N VAL A 86 -0.31 -13.86 0.18
CA VAL A 86 0.63 -13.04 -0.57
C VAL A 86 1.69 -13.94 -1.22
N THR A 87 2.09 -13.58 -2.44
CA THR A 87 3.19 -14.26 -3.14
C THR A 87 4.45 -13.43 -3.04
N ILE A 88 5.50 -13.97 -2.40
CA ILE A 88 6.82 -13.36 -2.26
C ILE A 88 7.85 -14.36 -2.79
N ASN A 89 8.67 -13.96 -3.77
CA ASN A 89 9.71 -14.83 -4.36
C ASN A 89 9.19 -16.23 -4.74
N ASN A 90 8.03 -16.27 -5.41
CA ASN A 90 7.32 -17.49 -5.82
C ASN A 90 6.87 -18.42 -4.68
N LYS A 91 6.91 -17.96 -3.42
CA LYS A 91 6.36 -18.66 -2.26
C LYS A 91 5.10 -17.99 -1.76
N GLU A 92 4.17 -18.80 -1.28
CA GLU A 92 2.89 -18.37 -0.71
C GLU A 92 3.03 -18.20 0.80
N TYR A 93 2.54 -17.08 1.32
CA TYR A 93 2.44 -16.82 2.74
C TYR A 93 1.02 -16.33 3.07
N PRO A 94 0.45 -16.68 4.23
CA PRO A 94 -0.77 -16.06 4.70
C PRO A 94 -0.59 -14.54 4.81
N PHE A 95 -1.59 -13.78 4.37
CA PHE A 95 -1.59 -12.34 4.54
C PHE A 95 -1.87 -11.99 6.00
N ILE A 96 -1.02 -11.15 6.59
CA ILE A 96 -1.14 -10.68 7.97
C ILE A 96 -1.08 -9.15 7.96
N ASP A 97 -1.97 -8.52 8.72
CA ASP A 97 -1.98 -7.06 8.86
C ASP A 97 -0.66 -6.55 9.45
N ASN A 98 -0.14 -5.48 8.85
CA ASN A 98 1.15 -4.87 9.17
C ASN A 98 2.38 -5.72 8.79
N MET A 99 2.23 -6.71 7.91
CA MET A 99 3.39 -7.44 7.39
C MET A 99 4.29 -6.54 6.52
N VAL A 100 5.60 -6.80 6.58
CA VAL A 100 6.61 -6.07 5.80
C VAL A 100 7.10 -6.94 4.64
N VAL A 101 7.17 -6.36 3.44
CA VAL A 101 7.56 -7.00 2.16
C VAL A 101 8.52 -6.17 1.32
#